data_AF-A0A963IYX2-F1
#
_entry.id   AF-A0A963IYX2-F1
#
_cell.length_a   1.000
_cell.length_b   1.000
_cell.length_c   1.000
_cell.angle_alpha   90.00
_cell.angle_beta   90.00
_cell.angle_gamma   90.00
#
_symmetry.space_group_name_H-M   'P 1'
#
loop_
_entity.id
_entity.type
_entity.pdbx_description
1 polymer ?
#
loop_
_entity_poly.entity_id
_entity_poly.type
_entity_poly.pdbx_seq_one_letter_code
_entity_poly.pdbx_strand_id
1 'polypeptide(L)'
;MNSPDTSAVLQRQLLLQLGDRLRRLRKAQRLGTVEMARRVGISRTTLAAVEAGDPAPSIGTYLRVMAVLGIGGDLALLAGDVMHPTPADSAAARSRRSAPQVQVLVSTDNARHQAQDLQSLVLHEEAVRRVRADPALLAQAQGALQTWLAAGNQRSASLWLEWQTILEEGKWSKVLGRTRHAQELRQASPLTPLLPPDVRVRILGEVGSLKKGVVLGKETAP
;
A
#
# COMPACT_ATOMS: atom_id res chain seq x y z
N MET A 1 18.07 8.43 -11.27
CA MET A 1 16.98 9.22 -10.68
C MET A 1 15.74 8.36 -10.74
N ASN A 2 15.10 8.04 -9.61
CA ASN A 2 13.91 7.20 -9.60
C ASN A 2 12.76 7.99 -10.22
N SER A 3 12.28 7.60 -11.40
CA SER A 3 11.12 8.21 -12.02
C SER A 3 9.90 8.08 -11.09
N PRO A 4 9.08 9.14 -10.94
CA PRO A 4 7.90 9.12 -10.07
C PRO A 4 6.95 7.95 -10.37
N ASP A 5 6.90 7.51 -11.65
CA ASP A 5 6.14 6.36 -12.14
C ASP A 5 6.50 5.02 -11.46
N THR A 6 7.68 4.93 -10.85
CA THR A 6 8.19 3.70 -10.20
C THR A 6 8.19 3.77 -8.67
N SER A 7 7.66 4.85 -8.07
CA SER A 7 7.63 5.01 -6.62
C SER A 7 6.74 3.95 -5.97
N ALA A 8 7.30 3.20 -5.01
CA ALA A 8 6.56 2.22 -4.21
C ALA A 8 5.42 2.89 -3.40
N VAL A 9 5.64 4.12 -2.93
CA VAL A 9 4.61 4.92 -2.23
C VAL A 9 3.43 5.20 -3.16
N LEU A 10 3.69 5.60 -4.41
CA LEU A 10 2.64 5.86 -5.38
C LEU A 10 1.86 4.59 -5.73
N GLN A 11 2.56 3.49 -6.04
CA GLN A 11 1.93 2.19 -6.30
C GLN A 11 1.04 1.76 -5.14
N ARG A 12 1.51 1.93 -3.91
CA ARG A 12 0.74 1.63 -2.70
C ARG A 12 -0.52 2.49 -2.60
N GLN A 13 -0.39 3.80 -2.83
CA GLN A 13 -1.52 4.72 -2.81
C GLN A 13 -2.58 4.35 -3.85
N LEU A 14 -2.16 3.98 -5.07
CA LEU A 14 -3.08 3.55 -6.13
C LEU A 14 -3.85 2.30 -5.73
N LEU A 15 -3.19 1.31 -5.13
CA LEU A 15 -3.84 0.10 -4.61
C LEU A 15 -4.85 0.42 -3.49
N LEU A 16 -4.52 1.34 -2.58
CA LEU A 16 -5.44 1.79 -1.52
C LEU A 16 -6.70 2.44 -2.11
N GLN A 17 -6.51 3.33 -3.09
CA GLN A 17 -7.60 3.99 -3.79
C GLN A 17 -8.49 3.00 -4.56
N LEU A 18 -7.88 2.02 -5.22
CA LEU A 18 -8.59 0.94 -5.90
C LEU A 18 -9.42 0.13 -4.90
N GLY A 19 -8.82 -0.37 -3.84
CA GLY A 19 -9.51 -1.13 -2.79
C GLY A 19 -10.71 -0.38 -2.20
N ASP A 20 -10.54 0.92 -1.91
CA ASP A 20 -11.61 1.78 -1.42
C ASP A 20 -12.75 1.95 -2.45
N ARG A 21 -12.41 2.07 -3.75
CA ARG A 21 -13.39 2.13 -4.83
C ARG A 21 -14.16 0.82 -4.96
N LEU A 22 -13.49 -0.33 -4.93
CA LEU A 22 -14.12 -1.66 -4.97
C LEU A 22 -15.08 -1.84 -3.79
N ARG A 23 -14.65 -1.46 -2.58
CA ARG A 23 -15.50 -1.51 -1.38
C ARG A 23 -16.73 -0.63 -1.50
N ARG A 24 -16.58 0.60 -2.04
CA ARG A 24 -17.72 1.51 -2.28
C ARG A 24 -18.70 0.92 -3.29
N LEU A 25 -18.21 0.38 -4.40
CA LEU A 25 -19.05 -0.27 -5.42
C LEU A 25 -19.83 -1.46 -4.86
N ARG A 26 -19.16 -2.33 -4.09
CA ARG A 26 -19.83 -3.45 -3.41
C ARG A 26 -20.95 -2.96 -2.50
N LYS A 27 -20.68 -1.93 -1.67
CA LYS A 27 -21.69 -1.35 -0.78
C LYS A 27 -22.85 -0.69 -1.53
N ALA A 28 -22.57 -0.01 -2.65
CA ALA A 28 -23.59 0.59 -3.50
C ALA A 28 -24.54 -0.47 -4.09
N GLN A 29 -24.01 -1.66 -4.42
CA GLN A 29 -24.79 -2.82 -4.84
C GLN A 29 -25.45 -3.59 -3.66
N ARG A 30 -25.36 -3.07 -2.42
CA ARG A 30 -25.88 -3.69 -1.20
C ARG A 30 -25.36 -5.11 -0.94
N LEU A 31 -24.18 -5.44 -1.44
CA LEU A 31 -23.58 -6.76 -1.25
C LEU A 31 -22.80 -6.82 0.07
N GLY A 32 -23.17 -7.77 0.93
CA GLY A 32 -22.42 -8.09 2.15
C GLY A 32 -21.04 -8.70 1.84
N THR A 33 -20.09 -8.58 2.77
CA THR A 33 -18.74 -9.16 2.59
C THR A 33 -18.79 -10.67 2.39
N VAL A 34 -19.65 -11.39 3.13
CA VAL A 34 -19.80 -12.85 3.01
C VAL A 34 -20.34 -13.22 1.63
N GLU A 35 -21.41 -12.55 1.21
CA GLU A 35 -22.06 -12.83 -0.07
C GLU A 35 -21.15 -12.51 -1.25
N MET A 36 -20.45 -11.38 -1.21
CA MET A 36 -19.49 -11.03 -2.26
C MET A 36 -18.34 -12.04 -2.33
N ALA A 37 -17.77 -12.43 -1.18
CA ALA A 37 -16.67 -13.39 -1.15
C ALA A 37 -17.09 -14.73 -1.75
N ARG A 38 -18.32 -15.18 -1.45
CA ARG A 38 -18.93 -16.38 -2.05
C ARG A 38 -19.09 -16.25 -3.57
N ARG A 39 -19.62 -15.12 -4.07
CA ARG A 39 -19.80 -14.88 -5.52
C ARG A 39 -18.48 -14.86 -6.29
N VAL A 40 -17.45 -14.26 -5.70
CA VAL A 40 -16.12 -14.19 -6.29
C VAL A 40 -15.42 -15.56 -6.23
N GLY A 41 -15.74 -16.39 -5.22
CA GLY A 41 -15.05 -17.65 -4.94
C GLY A 41 -13.75 -17.45 -4.16
N ILE A 42 -13.75 -16.57 -3.16
CA ILE A 42 -12.62 -16.32 -2.25
C ILE A 42 -13.06 -16.35 -0.79
N SER A 43 -12.09 -16.45 0.12
CA SER A 43 -12.36 -16.26 1.54
C SER A 43 -12.76 -14.82 1.86
N ARG A 44 -13.48 -14.62 2.98
CA ARG A 44 -13.79 -13.29 3.53
C ARG A 44 -12.52 -12.47 3.81
N THR A 45 -11.46 -13.15 4.26
CA THR A 45 -10.18 -12.50 4.57
C THR A 45 -9.49 -11.98 3.30
N THR A 46 -9.54 -12.74 2.22
CA THR A 46 -9.01 -12.33 0.92
C THR A 46 -9.79 -11.15 0.34
N LEU A 47 -11.12 -11.15 0.45
CA LEU A 47 -11.92 -10.00 0.02
C LEU A 47 -11.59 -8.76 0.85
N ALA A 48 -11.44 -8.91 2.17
CA ALA A 48 -11.05 -7.81 3.04
C ALA A 48 -9.67 -7.25 2.69
N ALA A 49 -8.70 -8.12 2.32
CA ALA A 49 -7.39 -7.71 1.86
C ALA A 49 -7.45 -6.92 0.53
N VAL A 50 -8.23 -7.40 -0.45
CA VAL A 50 -8.48 -6.68 -1.71
C VAL A 50 -9.10 -5.31 -1.47
N GLU A 51 -10.13 -5.23 -0.63
CA GLU A 51 -10.80 -3.96 -0.30
C GLU A 51 -9.91 -3.03 0.54
N ALA A 52 -8.94 -3.58 1.25
CA ALA A 52 -7.92 -2.81 1.94
C ALA A 52 -6.79 -2.36 0.99
N GLY A 53 -6.78 -2.80 -0.27
CA GLY A 53 -5.73 -2.52 -1.24
C GLY A 53 -4.43 -3.26 -0.95
N ASP A 54 -4.47 -4.40 -0.27
CA ASP A 54 -3.28 -5.21 0.05
C ASP A 54 -2.56 -5.65 -1.26
N PRO A 55 -1.22 -5.53 -1.37
CA PRO A 55 -0.50 -6.00 -2.55
C PRO A 55 -0.38 -7.54 -2.66
N ALA A 56 -0.65 -8.29 -1.59
CA ALA A 56 -0.48 -9.75 -1.56
C ALA A 56 -1.52 -10.55 -2.37
N PRO A 57 -2.82 -10.22 -2.40
CA PRO A 57 -3.75 -10.83 -3.33
C PRO A 57 -3.28 -10.70 -4.78
N SER A 58 -3.28 -11.81 -5.50
CA SER A 58 -2.88 -11.83 -6.92
C SER A 58 -3.71 -10.85 -7.75
N ILE A 59 -3.14 -10.34 -8.84
CA ILE A 59 -3.88 -9.51 -9.80
C ILE A 59 -5.17 -10.20 -10.27
N GLY A 60 -5.13 -11.50 -10.54
CA GLY A 60 -6.31 -12.29 -10.91
C GLY A 60 -7.43 -12.28 -9.86
N THR A 61 -7.09 -12.15 -8.58
CA THR A 61 -8.07 -11.97 -7.50
C THR A 61 -8.75 -10.60 -7.59
N TYR A 62 -7.99 -9.53 -7.80
CA TYR A 62 -8.54 -8.19 -8.05
C TYR A 62 -9.48 -8.21 -9.26
N LEU A 63 -9.05 -8.86 -10.36
CA LEU A 63 -9.85 -8.94 -11.58
C LEU A 63 -11.17 -9.68 -11.38
N ARG A 64 -11.18 -10.78 -10.64
CA ARG A 64 -12.42 -11.50 -10.31
C ARG A 64 -13.39 -10.67 -9.48
N VAL A 65 -12.88 -9.88 -8.52
CA VAL A 65 -13.71 -8.94 -7.75
C VAL A 65 -14.29 -7.87 -8.68
N MET A 66 -13.48 -7.28 -9.56
CA MET A 66 -13.92 -6.29 -10.54
C MET A 66 -14.97 -6.84 -11.51
N ALA A 67 -14.81 -8.09 -11.97
CA ALA A 67 -15.75 -8.77 -12.85
C ALA A 67 -17.12 -8.93 -12.18
N VAL A 68 -17.18 -9.40 -10.94
CA VAL A 68 -18.45 -9.54 -10.19
C VAL A 68 -19.10 -8.18 -9.90
N LEU A 69 -18.31 -7.11 -9.76
CA LEU A 69 -18.82 -5.74 -9.61
C LEU A 69 -19.27 -5.09 -10.92
N GLY A 70 -19.07 -5.75 -12.07
CA GLY A 70 -19.46 -5.22 -13.39
C GLY A 70 -18.51 -4.17 -13.96
N ILE A 71 -17.31 -4.01 -13.40
CA ILE A 71 -16.28 -3.07 -13.85
C ILE A 71 -15.06 -3.77 -14.47
N GLY A 72 -15.17 -5.06 -14.79
CA GLY A 72 -14.10 -5.80 -15.47
C GLY A 72 -13.75 -5.23 -16.85
N GLY A 73 -14.73 -4.59 -17.52
CA GLY A 73 -14.54 -3.92 -18.81
C GLY A 73 -13.59 -2.72 -18.76
N ASP A 74 -13.48 -2.04 -17.61
CA ASP A 74 -12.53 -0.94 -17.43
C ASP A 74 -11.08 -1.42 -17.54
N LEU A 75 -10.81 -2.69 -17.22
CA LEU A 75 -9.50 -3.29 -17.43
C LEU A 75 -9.25 -3.64 -18.90
N ALA A 76 -10.28 -4.01 -19.66
CA ALA A 76 -10.12 -4.21 -21.10
C ALA A 76 -9.72 -2.91 -21.80
N LEU A 77 -10.22 -1.75 -21.32
CA LEU A 77 -9.74 -0.42 -21.75
C LEU A 77 -8.26 -0.19 -21.40
N LEU A 78 -7.80 -0.71 -20.26
CA LEU A 78 -6.40 -0.66 -19.83
C LEU A 78 -5.50 -1.70 -20.49
N ALA A 79 -6.04 -2.74 -21.13
CA ALA A 79 -5.29 -3.87 -21.69
C ALA A 79 -5.39 -3.98 -23.22
N GLY A 80 -6.21 -3.12 -23.86
CA GLY A 80 -6.35 -3.07 -25.32
C GLY A 80 -5.13 -2.50 -26.03
N ASP A 81 -5.21 -2.41 -27.36
CA ASP A 81 -4.14 -2.02 -28.31
C ASP A 81 -3.52 -0.61 -28.10
N VAL A 82 -3.93 0.11 -27.06
CA VAL A 82 -3.32 1.37 -26.60
C VAL A 82 -2.12 1.16 -25.68
N MET A 83 -1.90 -0.06 -25.18
CA MET A 83 -0.77 -0.41 -24.29
C MET A 83 0.47 -0.85 -25.08
N HIS A 84 0.92 -0.02 -26.01
CA HIS A 84 2.22 -0.21 -26.63
C HIS A 84 3.26 0.67 -25.95
N PRO A 85 4.30 0.10 -25.28
CA PRO A 85 5.48 0.89 -25.00
C PRO A 85 5.99 1.42 -26.35
N THR A 86 6.22 2.73 -26.43
CA THR A 86 6.63 3.36 -27.69
C THR A 86 7.91 2.65 -28.18
N PRO A 87 7.91 1.98 -29.35
CA PRO A 87 9.10 1.28 -29.83
C PRO A 87 10.22 2.29 -30.01
N ALA A 88 11.43 1.95 -29.54
CA ALA A 88 12.57 2.87 -29.45
C ALA A 88 12.86 3.61 -30.78
N ASP A 89 12.63 2.94 -31.92
CA ASP A 89 12.94 3.46 -33.26
C ASP A 89 11.71 3.99 -34.04
N SER A 90 10.54 3.99 -33.41
CA SER A 90 9.29 4.38 -34.09
C SER A 90 9.24 5.89 -34.39
N ALA A 91 8.51 6.26 -35.44
CA ALA A 91 8.17 7.66 -35.70
C ALA A 91 7.36 8.28 -34.53
N ALA A 92 6.65 7.45 -33.75
CA ALA A 92 5.98 7.84 -32.52
C ALA A 92 6.96 8.19 -31.38
N ALA A 93 8.11 7.52 -31.26
CA ALA A 93 9.17 7.88 -30.31
C ALA A 93 9.84 9.21 -30.65
N ARG A 94 9.86 9.57 -31.94
CA ARG A 94 10.36 10.85 -32.47
C ARG A 94 9.30 11.95 -32.54
N SER A 95 8.04 11.59 -32.27
CA SER A 95 6.92 12.52 -32.26
C SER A 95 6.99 13.39 -31.00
N ARG A 96 6.94 14.71 -31.16
CA ARG A 96 6.78 15.67 -30.04
C ARG A 96 5.34 15.72 -29.51
N ARG A 97 4.46 14.79 -29.89
CA ARG A 97 3.10 14.75 -29.35
C ARG A 97 3.20 14.34 -27.89
N SER A 98 3.00 15.31 -27.00
CA SER A 98 3.10 15.14 -25.56
C SER A 98 2.25 13.95 -25.12
N ALA A 99 2.86 13.02 -24.38
CA ALA A 99 2.12 11.95 -23.73
C ALA A 99 0.99 12.56 -22.86
N PRO A 100 -0.17 11.91 -22.73
CA PRO A 100 -1.23 12.40 -21.86
C PRO A 100 -0.69 12.50 -20.43
N GLN A 101 -0.53 13.73 -19.93
CA GLN A 101 -0.13 13.99 -18.56
C GLN A 101 -1.33 13.74 -17.66
N VAL A 102 -1.26 12.73 -16.81
CA VAL A 102 -2.30 12.48 -15.80
C VAL A 102 -1.81 13.07 -14.49
N GLN A 103 -2.45 14.15 -14.05
CA GLN A 103 -2.23 14.68 -12.70
C GLN A 103 -3.07 13.88 -11.70
N VAL A 104 -2.40 13.19 -10.77
CA VAL A 104 -3.08 12.54 -9.65
C VAL A 104 -3.08 13.52 -8.47
N LEU A 105 -4.19 14.26 -8.31
CA LEU A 105 -4.39 15.17 -7.18
C LEU A 105 -5.01 14.39 -6.00
N VAL A 106 -4.39 14.50 -4.82
CA VAL A 106 -4.92 13.92 -3.57
C VAL A 106 -5.56 15.05 -2.74
N SER A 107 -6.90 15.13 -2.67
CA SER A 107 -7.68 16.24 -2.06
C SER A 107 -7.46 16.46 -0.56
N THR A 108 -7.47 17.72 -0.12
CA THR A 108 -6.59 18.26 0.93
C THR A 108 -7.00 18.21 2.41
N ASP A 109 -8.27 18.00 2.81
CA ASP A 109 -8.62 18.02 4.26
C ASP A 109 -8.61 16.64 4.93
N ASN A 110 -9.19 15.62 4.30
CA ASN A 110 -9.03 14.22 4.73
C ASN A 110 -7.65 13.65 4.34
N ALA A 111 -6.94 14.32 3.40
CA ALA A 111 -5.62 13.91 2.95
C ALA A 111 -4.56 13.98 4.04
N ARG A 112 -4.62 14.89 5.02
CA ARG A 112 -3.54 14.99 6.00
C ARG A 112 -3.48 13.75 6.89
N HIS A 113 -4.62 13.32 7.41
CA HIS A 113 -4.73 12.08 8.20
C HIS A 113 -4.46 10.84 7.34
N GLN A 114 -4.99 10.78 6.12
CA GLN A 114 -4.73 9.67 5.19
C GLN A 114 -3.26 9.57 4.79
N ALA A 115 -2.59 10.70 4.58
CA ALA A 115 -1.19 10.72 4.20
C ALA A 115 -0.26 10.42 5.38
N GLN A 116 -0.63 10.79 6.61
CA GLN A 116 0.08 10.34 7.80
C GLN A 116 -0.09 8.83 8.01
N ASP A 117 -1.28 8.30 7.77
CA ASP A 117 -1.53 6.85 7.81
C ASP A 117 -0.75 6.12 6.70
N LEU A 118 -0.75 6.63 5.47
CA LEU A 118 0.05 6.11 4.36
C LEU A 118 1.55 6.11 4.70
N GLN A 119 2.05 7.21 5.26
CA GLN A 119 3.44 7.31 5.71
C GLN A 119 3.78 6.23 6.73
N SER A 120 2.92 6.08 7.75
CA SER A 120 3.07 5.04 8.78
C SER A 120 3.05 3.65 8.14
N LEU A 121 2.09 3.37 7.26
CA LEU A 121 1.94 2.10 6.58
C LEU A 121 3.16 1.74 5.72
N VAL A 122 3.63 2.64 4.85
CA VAL A 122 4.76 2.37 3.96
C VAL A 122 6.07 2.17 4.72
N LEU A 123 6.31 2.96 5.78
CA LEU A 123 7.47 2.74 6.66
C LEU A 123 7.42 1.34 7.27
N HIS A 124 6.26 0.87 7.71
CA HIS A 124 6.11 -0.46 8.29
C HIS A 124 6.21 -1.57 7.25
N GLU A 125 5.68 -1.39 6.04
CA GLU A 125 5.85 -2.36 4.95
C GLU A 125 7.34 -2.55 4.62
N GLU A 126 8.10 -1.47 4.53
CA GLU A 126 9.54 -1.53 4.30
C GLU A 126 10.29 -2.16 5.48
N ALA A 127 9.92 -1.83 6.73
CA ALA A 127 10.54 -2.42 7.90
C ALA A 127 10.28 -3.94 7.96
N VAL A 128 9.05 -4.38 7.70
CA VAL A 128 8.68 -5.79 7.62
C VAL A 128 9.43 -6.49 6.49
N ARG A 129 9.56 -5.85 5.31
CA ARG A 129 10.31 -6.41 4.18
C ARG A 129 11.77 -6.68 4.57
N ARG A 130 12.41 -5.75 5.27
CA ARG A 130 13.80 -5.91 5.71
C ARG A 130 13.94 -6.97 6.80
N VAL A 131 13.06 -6.97 7.79
CA VAL A 131 13.06 -7.97 8.88
C VAL A 131 12.84 -9.38 8.34
N ARG A 132 12.00 -9.56 7.31
CA ARG A 132 11.83 -10.85 6.62
C ARG A 132 13.07 -11.29 5.86
N ALA A 133 13.86 -10.35 5.36
CA ALA A 133 15.08 -10.63 4.59
C ALA A 133 16.32 -10.83 5.47
N ASP A 134 16.31 -10.29 6.68
CA ASP A 134 17.45 -10.29 7.59
C ASP A 134 17.04 -10.74 9.01
N PRO A 135 17.33 -12.01 9.39
CA PRO A 135 17.04 -12.53 10.73
C PRO A 135 17.72 -11.75 11.86
N ALA A 136 18.83 -11.04 11.60
CA ALA A 136 19.50 -10.24 12.62
C ALA A 136 18.63 -9.03 13.02
N LEU A 137 17.93 -8.41 12.06
CA LEU A 137 16.98 -7.33 12.34
C LEU A 137 15.77 -7.84 13.13
N LEU A 138 15.31 -9.06 12.88
CA LEU A 138 14.25 -9.69 13.68
C LEU A 138 14.69 -9.85 15.14
N ALA A 139 15.90 -10.38 15.37
CA ALA A 139 16.45 -10.53 16.71
C ALA A 139 16.63 -9.19 17.43
N GLN A 140 17.07 -8.14 16.73
CA GLN A 140 17.17 -6.78 17.28
C GLN A 140 15.79 -6.23 17.68
N ALA A 141 14.76 -6.42 16.84
CA ALA A 141 13.39 -6.01 17.16
C ALA A 141 12.86 -6.71 18.42
N GLN A 142 13.10 -8.02 18.54
CA GLN A 142 12.72 -8.81 19.70
C GLN A 142 13.46 -8.34 20.97
N GLY A 143 14.77 -8.08 20.90
CA GLY A 143 15.54 -7.59 22.03
C GLY A 143 15.09 -6.21 22.53
N ALA A 144 14.81 -5.28 21.59
CA ALA A 144 14.25 -3.98 21.93
C ALA A 144 12.89 -4.11 22.63
N LEU A 145 12.03 -4.98 22.11
CA LEU A 145 10.71 -5.24 22.68
C LEU A 145 10.79 -5.83 24.09
N GLN A 146 11.70 -6.79 24.32
CA GLN A 146 11.93 -7.38 25.65
C GLN A 146 12.41 -6.32 26.65
N THR A 147 13.26 -5.40 26.22
CA THR A 147 13.73 -4.29 27.06
C THR A 147 12.57 -3.38 27.47
N TRP A 148 11.64 -3.09 26.54
CA TRP A 148 10.46 -2.27 26.83
C TRP A 148 9.47 -2.96 27.77
N LEU A 149 9.25 -4.27 27.58
CA LEU A 149 8.42 -5.08 28.47
C LEU A 149 8.99 -5.12 29.90
N ALA A 150 10.31 -5.25 30.03
CA ALA A 150 11.00 -5.21 31.32
C ALA A 150 10.93 -3.83 32.01
N ALA A 151 10.85 -2.75 31.25
CA ALA A 151 10.74 -1.38 31.77
C ALA A 151 9.36 -1.04 32.40
N GLY A 152 8.35 -1.92 32.27
CA GLY A 152 7.15 -1.88 33.11
C GLY A 152 6.08 -0.83 32.78
N ASN A 153 6.08 -0.22 31.58
CA ASN A 153 5.01 0.73 31.20
C ASN A 153 3.69 -0.02 30.88
N GLN A 154 2.71 0.10 31.78
CA GLN A 154 1.44 -0.62 31.70
C GLN A 154 0.55 -0.18 30.53
N ARG A 155 0.68 1.06 30.03
CA ARG A 155 -0.28 1.63 29.06
C ARG A 155 -0.22 0.97 27.68
N SER A 156 0.95 0.47 27.28
CA SER A 156 1.18 -0.15 25.96
C SER A 156 1.54 -1.63 26.05
N ALA A 157 1.50 -2.23 27.25
CA ALA A 157 1.93 -3.60 27.49
C ALA A 157 1.18 -4.63 26.64
N SER A 158 -0.14 -4.46 26.44
CA SER A 158 -0.94 -5.34 25.59
C SER A 158 -0.50 -5.32 24.12
N LEU A 159 -0.18 -4.13 23.59
CA LEU A 159 0.32 -3.97 22.23
C LEU A 159 1.71 -4.59 22.07
N TRP A 160 2.56 -4.51 23.10
CA TRP A 160 3.89 -5.11 23.08
C TRP A 160 3.86 -6.64 23.13
N LEU A 161 2.99 -7.23 23.95
CA LEU A 161 2.77 -8.68 23.96
C LEU A 161 2.22 -9.17 22.62
N GLU A 162 1.33 -8.41 21.99
CA GLU A 162 0.86 -8.75 20.64
C GLU A 162 1.97 -8.60 19.60
N TRP A 163 2.83 -7.58 19.71
CA TRP A 163 4.03 -7.46 18.88
C TRP A 163 4.97 -8.64 19.03
N GLN A 164 5.15 -9.16 20.24
CA GLN A 164 5.96 -10.36 20.48
C GLN A 164 5.40 -11.54 19.67
N THR A 165 4.09 -11.77 19.76
CA THR A 165 3.40 -12.81 18.97
C THR A 165 3.56 -12.57 17.46
N ILE A 166 3.46 -11.32 17.01
CA ILE A 166 3.62 -10.97 15.59
C ILE A 166 5.03 -11.27 15.08
N LEU A 167 6.07 -10.96 15.86
CA LEU A 167 7.46 -11.20 15.50
C LEU A 167 7.78 -12.71 15.50
N GLU A 168 7.27 -13.46 16.48
CA GLU A 168 7.50 -14.89 16.64
C GLU A 168 6.78 -15.71 15.54
N GLU A 169 5.53 -15.39 15.24
CA GLU A 169 4.72 -16.16 14.30
C GLU A 169 4.70 -15.56 12.88
N GLY A 170 5.33 -14.41 12.65
CA GLY A 170 5.33 -13.72 11.37
C GLY A 170 3.95 -13.21 10.94
N LYS A 171 3.07 -12.85 11.87
CA LYS A 171 1.69 -12.38 11.60
C LYS A 171 1.62 -10.91 11.15
N TRP A 172 2.43 -10.55 10.16
CA TRP A 172 2.62 -9.18 9.67
C TRP A 172 1.33 -8.50 9.18
N SER A 173 0.35 -9.26 8.70
CA SER A 173 -0.94 -8.73 8.23
C SER A 173 -1.70 -7.96 9.32
N LYS A 174 -1.46 -8.26 10.60
CA LYS A 174 -2.03 -7.53 11.74
C LYS A 174 -1.56 -6.07 11.81
N VAL A 175 -0.32 -5.81 11.41
CA VAL A 175 0.32 -4.48 11.46
C VAL A 175 0.11 -3.72 10.17
N LEU A 176 0.10 -4.42 9.03
CA LEU A 176 -0.04 -3.84 7.70
C LEU A 176 -1.52 -3.59 7.32
N GLY A 177 -2.45 -3.85 8.23
CA GLY A 177 -3.87 -3.58 8.04
C GLY A 177 -4.26 -2.10 8.16
N ARG A 178 -5.48 -1.78 7.74
CA ARG A 178 -6.08 -0.43 7.82
C ARG A 178 -7.08 -0.29 8.97
N THR A 179 -7.05 -1.19 9.95
CA THR A 179 -7.91 -1.11 11.13
C THR A 179 -7.31 -0.13 12.14
N ARG A 180 -8.14 0.40 13.03
CA ARG A 180 -7.68 1.20 14.16
C ARG A 180 -6.64 0.43 15.01
N HIS A 181 -6.89 -0.85 15.24
CA HIS A 181 -5.96 -1.73 15.95
C HIS A 181 -4.59 -1.84 15.26
N ALA A 182 -4.58 -1.97 13.93
CA ALA A 182 -3.34 -2.00 13.16
C ALA A 182 -2.58 -0.65 13.27
N GLN A 183 -3.30 0.47 13.31
CA GLN A 183 -2.70 1.79 13.54
C GLN A 183 -2.09 1.90 14.95
N GLU A 184 -2.79 1.41 15.97
CA GLU A 184 -2.30 1.36 17.36
C GLU A 184 -1.04 0.49 17.47
N LEU A 185 -1.01 -0.67 16.80
CA LEU A 185 0.19 -1.50 16.68
C LEU A 185 1.35 -0.76 16.00
N ARG A 186 1.10 -0.04 14.90
CA ARG A 186 2.13 0.78 14.23
C ARG A 186 2.66 1.92 15.11
N GLN A 187 1.84 2.49 15.99
CA GLN A 187 2.28 3.53 16.93
C GLN A 187 3.20 2.98 18.04
N ALA A 188 3.05 1.71 18.41
CA ALA A 188 3.85 1.03 19.43
C ALA A 188 4.92 0.08 18.84
N SER A 189 5.37 0.36 17.61
CA SER A 189 6.17 -0.57 16.81
C SER A 189 7.66 -0.61 17.18
N PRO A 190 8.24 -1.80 17.41
CA PRO A 190 9.69 -1.97 17.59
C PRO A 190 10.48 -1.92 16.29
N LEU A 191 9.82 -1.90 15.13
CA LEU A 191 10.50 -2.02 13.82
C LEU A 191 10.96 -0.68 13.26
N THR A 192 10.26 0.40 13.59
CA THR A 192 10.49 1.73 13.00
C THR A 192 11.90 2.28 13.28
N PRO A 193 12.51 2.06 14.46
CA PRO A 193 13.90 2.46 14.73
C PRO A 193 14.95 1.68 13.93
N LEU A 194 14.61 0.47 13.44
CA LEU A 194 15.53 -0.40 12.70
C LEU A 194 15.67 -0.02 11.22
N LEU A 195 14.87 0.94 10.75
CA LEU A 195 14.97 1.46 9.39
C LEU A 195 16.19 2.39 9.25
N PRO A 196 17.07 2.14 8.27
CA PRO A 196 18.15 3.06 7.95
C PRO A 196 17.67 4.50 7.68
N PRO A 197 18.42 5.54 8.10
CA PRO A 197 18.01 6.93 7.93
C PRO A 197 17.73 7.33 6.48
N ASP A 198 18.51 6.84 5.52
CA ASP A 198 18.36 7.09 4.09
C ASP A 198 17.02 6.55 3.54
N VAL A 199 16.62 5.36 3.99
CA VAL A 199 15.34 4.74 3.62
C VAL A 199 14.17 5.56 4.15
N ARG A 200 14.26 6.01 5.41
CA ARG A 200 13.24 6.87 6.02
C ARG A 200 13.12 8.19 5.26
N VAL A 201 14.23 8.88 5.02
CA VAL A 201 14.25 10.16 4.29
C VAL A 201 13.65 10.00 2.89
N ARG A 202 13.99 8.92 2.17
CA ARG A 202 13.42 8.63 0.86
C ARG A 202 11.90 8.46 0.91
N ILE A 203 11.38 7.60 1.79
CA ILE A 203 9.93 7.36 1.93
C ILE A 203 9.19 8.64 2.32
N LEU A 204 9.75 9.41 3.27
CA LEU A 204 9.17 10.69 3.69
C LEU A 204 9.15 11.71 2.55
N GLY A 205 10.21 11.76 1.74
CA GLY A 205 10.28 12.58 0.54
C GLY A 205 9.22 12.19 -0.49
N GLU A 206 9.08 10.90 -0.80
CA GLU A 206 8.07 10.39 -1.74
C GLU A 206 6.64 10.69 -1.28
N VAL A 207 6.31 10.46 0.00
CA VAL A 207 5.00 10.83 0.56
C VAL A 207 4.79 12.35 0.52
N GLY A 208 5.84 13.13 0.79
CA GLY A 208 5.81 14.58 0.69
C GLY A 208 5.51 15.08 -0.73
N SER A 209 6.12 14.47 -1.74
CA SER A 209 5.84 14.76 -3.15
C SER A 209 4.41 14.37 -3.54
N LEU A 210 3.93 13.21 -3.09
CA LEU A 210 2.55 12.77 -3.33
C LEU A 210 1.52 13.76 -2.78
N LYS A 211 1.76 14.36 -1.61
CA LYS A 211 0.91 15.41 -1.04
C LYS A 211 0.85 16.68 -1.89
N LYS A 212 1.92 16.99 -2.62
CA LYS A 212 2.00 18.17 -3.50
C LYS A 212 1.39 17.91 -4.88
N GLY A 213 0.93 16.68 -5.15
CA GLY A 213 0.50 16.22 -6.46
C GLY A 213 1.70 15.65 -7.24
N VAL A 214 1.50 14.50 -7.87
CA VAL A 214 2.49 13.87 -8.74
C VAL A 214 1.93 13.84 -10.16
N VAL A 215 2.72 14.35 -11.10
CA VAL A 215 2.45 14.25 -12.54
C VAL A 215 3.02 12.92 -13.03
N LEU A 216 2.18 12.10 -13.64
CA LEU A 216 2.59 10.87 -14.32
C LEU A 216 2.78 11.15 -15.81
N GLY A 217 3.94 10.78 -16.36
CA GLY A 217 4.30 10.98 -17.78
C GLY A 217 5.64 11.69 -18.00
N LYS A 218 6.18 11.64 -19.24
CA LYS A 218 7.43 12.32 -19.59
C LYS A 218 7.26 13.85 -19.48
N GLU A 219 8.10 14.47 -18.64
CA GLU A 219 8.24 15.92 -18.55
C GLU A 219 8.75 16.43 -19.91
N THR A 220 7.91 17.15 -20.65
CA THR A 220 8.38 17.93 -21.80
C THR A 220 9.19 19.09 -21.25
N ALA A 221 10.51 18.99 -21.31
CA ALA A 221 11.40 20.13 -21.09
C ALA A 221 11.00 21.28 -22.05
N PRO A 222 11.08 22.55 -21.58
CA PRO A 222 10.67 23.73 -22.35
C PRO A 222 11.49 23.93 -23.64
#